data_AF-A0A653F4P0-F1
#
_entry.id   AF-A0A653F4P0-F1
#
_cell.length_a   1.000
_cell.length_b   1.000
_cell.length_c   1.000
_cell.angle_alpha   90.00
_cell.angle_beta   90.00
_cell.angle_gamma   90.00
#
_symmetry.space_group_name_H-M   'P 1'
#
loop_
_entity.id
_entity.type
_entity.pdbx_description
1 polymer ?
#
loop_
_entity_poly.entity_id
_entity_poly.type
_entity_poly.pdbx_seq_one_letter_code
_entity_poly.pdbx_strand_id
1 'polypeptide(L)'
;MGIQTRSGGAEVLGVDFPARIITVIAVPYHQVATVPYQGGVWNETVEPGAFRGVEASPEAVRVCREHNKADTVGKCIGFRDEARGLVAEIRIARTQRGDDTLALADEGMLSASVGFGIYRNGEALDHSTRTRRVKRAWLDHIGLVMTPAYDGARVLAVRHNTPDLDRDPLFVWAKMRRDPVFKWARARCWR
;
A
#
# COMPACT_ATOMS: atom_id res chain seq x y z
N MET A 1 -11.79 24.92 4.32
CA MET A 1 -11.37 23.80 3.45
C MET A 1 -11.68 22.51 4.21
N GLY A 2 -12.55 21.64 3.69
CA GLY A 2 -12.93 20.38 4.35
C GLY A 2 -12.09 19.21 3.84
N ILE A 3 -11.71 18.31 4.75
CA ILE A 3 -11.11 17.02 4.39
C ILE A 3 -12.20 16.14 3.79
N GLN A 4 -11.94 15.60 2.60
CA GLN A 4 -12.82 14.63 1.99
C GLN A 4 -12.28 13.24 2.28
N THR A 5 -13.02 12.47 3.08
CA THR A 5 -12.78 11.02 3.16
C THR A 5 -13.31 10.42 1.88
N ARG A 6 -12.43 9.85 1.07
CA ARG A 6 -12.80 9.16 -0.16
C ARG A 6 -12.27 7.74 -0.05
N SER A 7 -13.12 6.78 -0.37
CA SER A 7 -12.71 5.39 -0.33
C SER A 7 -11.85 5.06 -1.56
N GLY A 8 -10.70 5.69 -1.82
CA GLY A 8 -9.99 5.56 -3.10
C GLY A 8 -9.26 4.22 -3.32
N GLY A 9 -9.89 3.24 -3.96
CA GLY A 9 -9.32 1.91 -4.22
C GLY A 9 -7.95 1.82 -4.85
N ALA A 10 -7.09 1.07 -4.18
CA ALA A 10 -5.70 0.87 -4.49
C ALA A 10 -5.33 -0.61 -4.42
N GLU A 11 -4.67 -1.11 -5.47
CA GLU A 11 -4.06 -2.44 -5.47
C GLU A 11 -2.95 -2.54 -4.40
N VAL A 12 -2.90 -3.67 -3.68
CA VAL A 12 -1.72 -4.05 -2.88
C VAL A 12 -0.72 -4.78 -3.78
N LEU A 13 0.49 -4.26 -3.86
CA LEU A 13 1.59 -4.75 -4.71
C LEU A 13 2.55 -5.70 -4.01
N GLY A 14 2.42 -5.82 -2.69
CA GLY A 14 3.18 -6.76 -1.90
C GLY A 14 3.27 -6.37 -0.44
N VAL A 15 3.53 -7.39 0.38
CA VAL A 15 3.78 -7.27 1.82
C VAL A 15 5.16 -7.86 2.12
N ASP A 16 6.03 -7.08 2.74
CA ASP A 16 7.31 -7.50 3.30
C ASP A 16 7.15 -7.62 4.82
N PHE A 17 7.00 -8.84 5.33
CA PHE A 17 6.79 -9.10 6.75
C PHE A 17 7.99 -8.70 7.64
N PRO A 18 9.25 -9.07 7.32
CA PRO A 18 10.41 -8.64 8.09
C PRO A 18 10.52 -7.11 8.22
N ALA A 19 10.33 -6.39 7.11
CA ALA A 19 10.40 -4.93 7.07
C ALA A 19 9.10 -4.25 7.54
N ARG A 20 8.00 -5.01 7.61
CA ARG A 20 6.62 -4.56 7.86
C ARG A 20 6.17 -3.49 6.87
N ILE A 21 6.46 -3.72 5.60
CA ILE A 21 6.15 -2.80 4.51
C ILE A 21 5.00 -3.35 3.68
N ILE A 22 3.97 -2.55 3.45
CA ILE A 22 2.93 -2.80 2.45
C ILE A 22 3.14 -1.79 1.33
N THR A 23 3.24 -2.26 0.09
CA THR A 23 3.29 -1.39 -1.09
C THR A 23 1.92 -1.40 -1.76
N VAL A 24 1.38 -0.22 -2.11
CA VAL A 24 0.04 -0.09 -2.71
C VAL A 24 0.01 0.95 -3.84
N ILE A 25 -0.89 0.85 -4.81
CA ILE A 25 -1.25 1.99 -5.68
C ILE A 25 -2.28 2.87 -4.97
N ALA A 26 -1.87 3.69 -4.01
CA ALA A 26 -2.77 4.52 -3.20
C ALA A 26 -3.83 5.29 -4.01
N VAL A 27 -3.50 5.75 -5.23
CA VAL A 27 -4.46 6.39 -6.14
C VAL A 27 -4.24 5.94 -7.58
N PRO A 28 -5.14 5.14 -8.18
CA PRO A 28 -5.06 4.80 -9.60
C PRO A 28 -5.41 6.04 -10.46
N TYR A 29 -4.57 6.34 -11.45
CA TYR A 29 -4.84 7.46 -12.37
C TYR A 29 -5.78 7.04 -13.48
N HIS A 30 -6.58 8.00 -13.96
CA HIS A 30 -7.55 7.85 -15.05
C HIS A 30 -8.66 6.81 -14.86
N GLN A 31 -8.62 6.03 -13.78
CA GLN A 31 -9.71 5.15 -13.43
C GLN A 31 -10.92 5.98 -12.99
N VAL A 32 -12.12 5.55 -13.38
CA VAL A 32 -13.37 6.16 -12.93
C VAL A 32 -13.82 5.46 -11.65
N ALA A 33 -14.12 6.24 -10.61
CA ALA A 33 -14.85 5.78 -9.43
C ALA A 33 -16.20 6.48 -9.31
N THR A 34 -17.19 5.74 -8.81
CA THR A 34 -18.48 6.29 -8.45
C THR A 34 -18.45 6.73 -6.98
N VAL A 35 -18.49 8.05 -6.73
CA VAL A 35 -18.29 8.62 -5.40
C VAL A 35 -19.44 9.53 -4.96
N PRO A 36 -19.80 9.56 -3.67
CA PRO A 36 -20.70 10.57 -3.13
C PRO A 36 -19.98 11.93 -3.08
N TYR A 37 -20.56 12.93 -3.74
CA TYR A 37 -20.04 14.30 -3.77
C TYR A 37 -21.21 15.31 -3.83
N GLN A 38 -21.17 16.33 -2.96
CA GLN A 38 -22.18 17.39 -2.88
C GLN A 38 -23.64 16.87 -2.85
N GLY A 39 -23.90 15.81 -2.08
CA GLY A 39 -25.25 15.24 -1.94
C GLY A 39 -25.73 14.41 -3.14
N GLY A 40 -24.87 14.16 -4.14
CA GLY A 40 -25.15 13.30 -5.27
C GLY A 40 -24.07 12.26 -5.51
N VAL A 41 -24.27 11.41 -6.51
CA VAL A 41 -23.29 10.43 -6.98
C VAL A 41 -22.60 10.98 -8.23
N TRP A 42 -21.26 10.97 -8.22
CA TRP A 42 -20.42 11.53 -9.27
C TRP A 42 -19.42 10.49 -9.78
N ASN A 43 -19.04 10.63 -11.04
CA ASN A 43 -17.93 9.88 -11.64
C ASN A 43 -16.65 10.68 -11.47
N GLU A 44 -15.75 10.18 -10.63
CA GLU A 44 -14.47 10.82 -10.30
C GLU A 44 -13.31 10.15 -11.02
N THR A 45 -12.38 10.97 -11.52
CA THR A 45 -11.08 10.53 -12.03
C THR A 45 -9.97 11.39 -11.42
N VAL A 46 -8.80 10.79 -11.18
CA VAL A 46 -7.61 11.51 -10.73
C VAL A 46 -6.58 11.60 -11.85
N GLU A 47 -6.04 12.79 -12.05
CA GLU A 47 -4.96 13.04 -13.02
C GLU A 47 -3.58 12.72 -12.43
N PRO A 48 -2.62 12.26 -13.26
CA PRO A 48 -1.22 12.17 -12.88
C PRO A 48 -0.70 13.49 -12.31
N GLY A 49 0.17 13.42 -11.29
CA GLY A 49 0.70 14.61 -10.63
C GLY A 49 -0.28 15.36 -9.72
N ALA A 50 -1.53 14.87 -9.54
CA ALA A 50 -2.49 15.52 -8.65
C ALA A 50 -1.96 15.70 -7.22
N PHE A 51 -1.17 14.72 -6.75
CA PHE A 51 -0.59 14.66 -5.41
C PHE A 51 0.88 15.09 -5.35
N ARG A 52 1.42 15.73 -6.39
CA ARG A 52 2.82 16.18 -6.42
C ARG A 52 3.23 16.94 -5.14
N GLY A 53 4.41 16.64 -4.64
CA GLY A 53 4.98 17.19 -3.40
C GLY A 53 4.71 16.36 -2.15
N VAL A 54 3.89 15.31 -2.22
CA VAL A 54 3.67 14.39 -1.07
C VAL A 54 4.94 13.61 -0.72
N GLU A 55 5.78 13.34 -1.72
CA GLU A 55 7.07 12.67 -1.60
C GLU A 55 8.10 13.44 -0.77
N ALA A 56 7.91 14.75 -0.56
CA ALA A 56 8.80 15.57 0.25
C ALA A 56 8.64 15.32 1.75
N SER A 57 7.51 14.78 2.20
CA SER A 57 7.24 14.48 3.61
C SER A 57 6.31 13.28 3.76
N PRO A 58 6.72 12.08 3.30
CA PRO A 58 5.86 10.91 3.25
C PRO A 58 5.32 10.52 4.64
N GLU A 59 6.13 10.68 5.69
CA GLU A 59 5.80 10.35 7.07
C GLU A 59 4.71 11.23 7.70
N ALA A 60 4.36 12.35 7.05
CA ALA A 60 3.21 13.17 7.43
C ALA A 60 1.89 12.42 7.19
N VAL A 61 1.85 11.53 6.19
CA VAL A 61 0.66 10.75 5.84
C VAL A 61 0.55 9.51 6.72
N ARG A 62 -0.45 9.50 7.60
CA ARG A 62 -0.73 8.35 8.49
C ARG A 62 -1.61 7.32 7.81
N VAL A 63 -1.46 6.08 8.27
CA VAL A 63 -2.24 4.94 7.77
C VAL A 63 -3.12 4.40 8.88
N CYS A 64 -4.40 4.27 8.59
CA CYS A 64 -5.41 3.78 9.52
C CYS A 64 -6.30 2.70 8.88
N ARG A 65 -7.14 2.04 9.67
CA ARG A 65 -8.18 1.12 9.17
C ARG A 65 -9.48 1.87 8.92
N GLU A 66 -10.19 1.55 7.84
CA GLU A 66 -11.55 2.03 7.56
C GLU A 66 -11.73 3.56 7.67
N HIS A 67 -10.68 4.32 7.32
CA HIS A 67 -10.60 5.78 7.51
C HIS A 67 -10.81 6.28 8.95
N ASN A 68 -10.79 5.39 9.94
CA ASN A 68 -10.88 5.73 11.34
C ASN A 68 -9.49 6.12 11.87
N LYS A 69 -9.22 7.43 11.99
CA LYS A 69 -7.92 7.95 12.48
C LYS A 69 -7.54 7.46 13.88
N ALA A 70 -8.51 7.07 14.72
CA ALA A 70 -8.22 6.46 16.02
C ALA A 70 -7.63 5.04 15.90
N ASP A 71 -7.91 4.33 14.79
CA ASP A 71 -7.37 3.02 14.44
C ASP A 71 -6.14 3.18 13.51
N THR A 72 -5.17 3.98 13.95
CA THR A 72 -3.91 4.20 13.23
C THR A 72 -3.00 2.98 13.37
N VAL A 73 -2.56 2.45 12.23
CA VAL A 73 -1.75 1.22 12.13
C VAL A 73 -0.35 1.45 11.54
N GLY A 74 -0.09 2.63 10.99
CA GLY A 74 1.20 2.90 10.37
C GLY A 74 1.36 4.32 9.83
N LYS A 75 2.38 4.47 8.98
CA LYS A 75 2.66 5.72 8.25
C LYS A 75 3.31 5.41 6.91
N CYS A 76 3.18 6.34 5.97
CA CYS A 76 3.88 6.23 4.70
C CYS A 76 5.37 6.54 4.89
N ILE A 77 6.20 5.95 4.03
CA ILE A 77 7.66 6.06 4.07
C ILE A 77 8.25 6.41 2.71
N GLY A 78 7.43 6.36 1.66
CA GLY A 78 7.81 6.73 0.31
C GLY A 78 6.57 6.82 -0.58
N PHE A 79 6.66 7.66 -1.59
CA PHE A 79 5.70 7.75 -2.68
C PHE A 79 6.43 7.74 -4.01
N ARG A 80 5.83 7.14 -5.02
CA ARG A 80 6.27 7.22 -6.42
C ARG A 80 5.08 7.57 -7.30
N ASP A 81 5.22 8.62 -8.09
CA ASP A 81 4.25 9.00 -9.11
C ASP A 81 4.56 8.18 -10.37
N GLU A 82 3.74 7.16 -10.64
CA GLU A 82 3.91 6.24 -11.76
C GLU A 82 2.76 6.40 -12.75
N ALA A 83 2.95 6.01 -14.01
CA ALA A 83 1.94 6.19 -15.06
C ALA A 83 0.56 5.59 -14.72
N ARG A 84 0.55 4.52 -13.92
CA ARG A 84 -0.66 3.80 -13.48
C ARG A 84 -1.33 4.38 -12.23
N GLY A 85 -0.62 5.24 -11.48
CA GLY A 85 -1.12 5.77 -10.22
C GLY A 85 -0.02 6.20 -9.25
N LEU A 86 -0.45 6.82 -8.15
CA LEU A 86 0.42 7.14 -7.01
C LEU A 86 0.69 5.85 -6.22
N VAL A 87 1.92 5.35 -6.27
CA VAL A 87 2.38 4.22 -5.46
C VAL A 87 2.86 4.72 -4.11
N ALA A 88 2.41 4.06 -3.03
CA ALA A 88 2.81 4.36 -1.66
C ALA A 88 3.49 3.15 -1.02
N GLU A 89 4.53 3.42 -0.24
CA GLU A 89 5.16 2.45 0.65
C GLU A 89 4.76 2.78 2.08
N ILE A 90 4.19 1.79 2.77
CA ILE A 90 3.57 1.96 4.09
C ILE A 90 4.31 1.09 5.09
N ARG A 91 4.83 1.70 6.16
CA ARG A 91 5.37 0.94 7.30
C ARG A 91 4.32 0.74 8.37
N ILE A 92 4.06 -0.51 8.71
CA ILE A 92 3.08 -0.91 9.73
C ILE A 92 3.75 -0.99 11.10
N ALA A 93 3.13 -0.34 12.08
CA ALA A 93 3.59 -0.28 13.47
C ALA A 93 3.57 -1.68 14.11
N ARG A 94 4.47 -1.92 15.07
CA ARG A 94 4.55 -3.19 15.83
C ARG A 94 3.51 -3.20 16.97
N THR A 95 2.25 -3.34 16.60
CA THR A 95 1.12 -3.50 17.50
C THR A 95 0.31 -4.72 17.07
N GLN A 96 -0.52 -5.26 17.96
CA GLN A 96 -1.42 -6.38 17.61
C GLN A 96 -2.29 -6.04 16.41
N ARG A 97 -2.86 -4.84 16.38
CA ARG A 97 -3.65 -4.34 15.24
C ARG A 97 -2.84 -4.19 13.96
N GLY A 98 -1.55 -3.85 14.07
CA GLY A 98 -0.62 -3.81 12.94
C GLY A 98 -0.31 -5.21 12.40
N ASP A 99 -0.13 -6.20 13.28
CA ASP A 99 0.08 -7.60 12.90
C ASP A 99 -1.13 -8.16 12.15
N ASP A 100 -2.34 -7.94 12.69
CA ASP A 100 -3.59 -8.29 12.02
C ASP A 100 -3.70 -7.62 10.64
N THR A 101 -3.29 -6.35 10.55
CA THR A 101 -3.35 -5.60 9.29
C THR A 101 -2.40 -6.14 8.24
N LEU A 102 -1.18 -6.55 8.62
CA LEU A 102 -0.24 -7.20 7.70
C LEU A 102 -0.81 -8.52 7.18
N ALA A 103 -1.32 -9.37 8.08
CA ALA A 103 -1.90 -10.66 7.70
C ALA A 103 -3.11 -10.49 6.76
N LEU A 104 -4.02 -9.57 7.07
CA LEU A 104 -5.19 -9.32 6.23
C LEU A 104 -4.83 -8.70 4.88
N ALA A 105 -3.79 -7.87 4.81
CA ALA A 105 -3.32 -7.32 3.54
C ALA A 105 -2.64 -8.39 2.68
N ASP A 106 -1.90 -9.32 3.29
CA ASP A 106 -1.25 -10.45 2.62
C ASP A 106 -2.26 -11.43 2.02
N GLU A 107 -3.33 -11.72 2.76
CA GLU A 107 -4.48 -12.51 2.29
C GLU A 107 -5.38 -11.75 1.30
N GLY A 108 -5.02 -10.52 0.94
CA GLY A 108 -5.76 -9.69 -0.01
C GLY A 108 -7.15 -9.25 0.45
N MET A 109 -7.40 -9.27 1.76
CA MET A 109 -8.66 -8.82 2.37
C MET A 109 -8.70 -7.30 2.58
N LEU A 110 -7.56 -6.62 2.40
CA LEU A 110 -7.45 -5.17 2.50
C LEU A 110 -6.96 -4.56 1.20
N SER A 111 -7.59 -3.45 0.84
CA SER A 111 -7.18 -2.56 -0.24
C SER A 111 -6.86 -1.19 0.34
N ALA A 112 -6.00 -0.42 -0.33
CA ALA A 112 -5.76 0.95 0.10
C ALA A 112 -6.86 1.89 -0.41
N SER A 113 -6.95 3.00 0.31
CA SER A 113 -7.99 4.02 0.20
C SER A 113 -7.46 5.36 0.67
N VAL A 114 -7.87 6.49 0.08
CA VAL A 114 -7.27 7.80 0.40
C VAL A 114 -8.23 8.88 0.88
N GLY A 115 -7.97 9.41 2.07
CA GLY A 115 -8.53 10.70 2.46
C GLY A 115 -7.66 11.83 1.91
N PHE A 116 -8.27 12.81 1.23
CA PHE A 116 -7.54 13.95 0.67
C PHE A 116 -8.36 15.23 0.68
N GLY A 117 -7.66 16.36 0.57
CA GLY A 117 -8.27 17.66 0.33
C GLY A 117 -7.87 18.21 -1.03
N ILE A 118 -8.75 19.04 -1.60
CA ILE A 118 -8.51 19.69 -2.89
C ILE A 118 -7.94 21.08 -2.69
N TYR A 119 -6.89 21.41 -3.43
CA TYR A 119 -6.39 22.78 -3.48
C TYR A 119 -7.34 23.68 -4.26
N ARG A 120 -7.22 25.00 -4.09
CA ARG A 120 -8.00 25.96 -4.88
C ARG A 120 -7.80 25.70 -6.38
N ASN A 121 -8.90 25.61 -7.13
CA ASN A 121 -8.93 25.27 -8.56
C ASN A 121 -8.31 23.89 -8.90
N GLY A 122 -8.14 23.03 -7.91
CA GLY A 122 -7.54 21.70 -8.03
C GLY A 122 -8.48 20.63 -8.57
N GLU A 123 -9.70 21.00 -8.95
CA GLU A 123 -10.66 20.10 -9.60
C GLU A 123 -11.35 20.79 -10.77
N ALA A 124 -11.88 19.98 -11.68
CA ALA A 124 -12.84 20.40 -12.70
C ALA A 124 -14.12 19.60 -12.51
N LEU A 125 -15.26 20.29 -12.55
CA LEU A 125 -16.58 19.72 -12.36
C LEU A 125 -17.40 19.92 -13.63
N ASP A 126 -18.01 18.86 -14.13
CA ASP A 126 -19.08 18.92 -15.11
C ASP A 126 -20.37 18.48 -14.44
N HIS A 127 -21.26 19.44 -14.17
CA HIS A 127 -22.54 19.20 -13.52
C HIS A 127 -23.54 18.50 -14.44
N SER A 128 -23.41 18.65 -15.77
CA SER A 128 -24.32 18.03 -16.73
C SER A 128 -24.13 16.52 -16.79
N THR A 129 -22.87 16.08 -16.75
CA THR A 129 -22.51 14.65 -16.75
C THR A 129 -22.22 14.08 -15.36
N ARG A 130 -22.27 14.92 -14.30
CA ARG A 130 -21.81 14.59 -12.94
C ARG A 130 -20.40 14.00 -12.91
N THR A 131 -19.47 14.61 -13.64
CA THR A 131 -18.06 14.17 -13.64
C THR A 131 -17.18 15.12 -12.86
N ARG A 132 -16.22 14.54 -12.13
CA ARG A 132 -15.25 15.25 -11.30
C ARG A 132 -13.85 14.80 -11.69
N ARG A 133 -13.00 15.76 -12.04
CA ARG A 133 -11.60 15.49 -12.38
C ARG A 133 -10.68 16.17 -11.39
N VAL A 134 -9.98 15.37 -10.59
CA VAL A 134 -9.02 15.85 -9.58
C VAL A 134 -7.67 16.10 -10.25
N LYS A 135 -7.25 17.37 -10.26
CA LYS A 135 -6.00 17.85 -10.89
C LYS A 135 -4.94 18.24 -9.88
N ARG A 136 -5.33 18.63 -8.66
CA ARG A 136 -4.40 19.07 -7.61
C ARG A 136 -5.03 18.88 -6.22
N ALA A 137 -4.44 17.99 -5.44
CA ALA A 137 -4.89 17.61 -4.10
C ALA A 137 -3.70 17.43 -3.15
N TRP A 138 -3.99 17.42 -1.85
CA TRP A 138 -3.06 17.01 -0.81
C TRP A 138 -3.59 15.77 -0.10
N LEU A 139 -2.69 14.84 0.21
CA LEU A 139 -3.04 13.58 0.85
C LEU A 139 -3.11 13.77 2.37
N ASP A 140 -4.25 13.43 2.99
CA ASP A 140 -4.44 13.54 4.44
C ASP A 140 -4.04 12.23 5.13
N HIS A 141 -4.56 11.10 4.63
CA HIS A 141 -4.28 9.78 5.18
C HIS A 141 -4.56 8.68 4.15
N ILE A 142 -4.01 7.50 4.42
CA ILE A 142 -4.39 6.26 3.74
C ILE A 142 -5.22 5.41 4.71
N GLY A 143 -6.41 4.99 4.28
CA GLY A 143 -7.20 3.94 4.91
C GLY A 143 -6.91 2.59 4.27
N LEU A 144 -6.68 1.55 5.07
CA LEU A 144 -6.75 0.16 4.61
C LEU A 144 -8.16 -0.36 4.88
N VAL A 145 -8.89 -0.68 3.81
CA VAL A 145 -10.33 -0.93 3.80
C VAL A 145 -10.66 -2.24 3.11
N MET A 146 -11.78 -2.86 3.47
CA MET A 146 -12.28 -4.05 2.77
C MET A 146 -12.86 -3.71 1.39
N THR A 147 -13.63 -2.62 1.30
CA THR A 147 -14.33 -2.23 0.07
C THR A 147 -13.82 -0.88 -0.43
N PRO A 148 -12.93 -0.88 -1.43
CA PRO A 148 -12.48 0.34 -2.08
C PRO A 148 -13.55 0.91 -3.05
N ALA A 149 -13.44 2.19 -3.43
CA ALA A 149 -14.31 2.87 -4.40
C ALA A 149 -13.79 2.85 -5.85
N TYR A 150 -12.52 2.49 -6.07
CA TYR A 150 -12.00 2.18 -7.41
C TYR A 150 -11.81 0.66 -7.50
N ASP A 151 -12.40 0.02 -8.50
CA ASP A 151 -12.41 -1.45 -8.67
C ASP A 151 -11.04 -2.08 -8.96
N GLY A 152 -10.01 -1.27 -9.22
CA GLY A 152 -8.68 -1.73 -9.64
C GLY A 152 -7.87 -2.43 -8.54
N ALA A 153 -8.43 -2.53 -7.34
CA ALA A 153 -7.77 -3.06 -6.18
C ALA A 153 -7.91 -4.59 -6.09
N ARG A 154 -6.97 -5.32 -6.70
CA ARG A 154 -6.75 -6.74 -6.41
C ARG A 154 -5.26 -6.98 -6.24
N VAL A 155 -4.87 -7.74 -5.22
CA VAL A 155 -3.48 -8.09 -4.94
C VAL A 155 -2.90 -8.91 -6.10
N LEU A 156 -1.91 -8.39 -6.83
CA LEU A 156 -1.29 -9.13 -7.96
C LEU A 156 0.03 -9.83 -7.60
N ALA A 157 0.73 -9.49 -6.52
CA ALA A 157 1.94 -10.21 -6.11
C ALA A 157 2.35 -9.97 -4.66
N VAL A 158 2.58 -11.04 -3.90
CA VAL A 158 3.26 -11.00 -2.60
C VAL A 158 4.75 -11.18 -2.85
N ARG A 159 5.57 -10.17 -2.53
CA ARG A 159 7.02 -10.35 -2.45
C ARG A 159 7.35 -10.93 -1.09
N HIS A 160 7.29 -12.26 -1.00
CA HIS A 160 7.95 -12.94 0.10
C HIS A 160 9.45 -12.67 -0.09
N ASN A 161 10.03 -11.80 0.73
CA ASN A 161 11.47 -11.83 0.92
C ASN A 161 11.74 -13.11 1.71
N THR A 162 11.73 -14.25 1.01
CA THR A 162 12.34 -15.45 1.55
C THR A 162 13.78 -15.04 1.83
N PRO A 163 14.25 -15.05 3.09
CA PRO A 163 15.68 -14.89 3.31
C PRO A 163 16.35 -15.90 2.39
N ASP A 164 17.33 -15.45 1.59
CA ASP A 164 18.13 -16.33 0.76
C ASP A 164 18.84 -17.31 1.70
N LEU A 165 18.18 -18.43 2.01
CA LEU A 165 18.65 -19.43 2.95
C LEU A 165 19.96 -20.05 2.44
N ASP A 166 20.25 -19.97 1.14
CA ASP A 166 21.55 -20.38 0.60
C ASP A 166 22.69 -19.40 0.95
N ARG A 167 22.39 -18.21 1.50
CA ARG A 167 23.37 -17.26 2.06
C ARG A 167 23.36 -17.14 3.58
N ASP A 168 22.43 -17.79 4.28
CA ASP A 168 22.44 -17.86 5.75
C ASP A 168 23.52 -18.87 6.21
N PRO A 169 24.56 -18.43 6.94
CA PRO A 169 25.59 -19.33 7.45
C PRO A 169 25.00 -20.51 8.23
N LEU A 170 23.95 -20.32 9.03
CA LEU A 170 23.37 -21.39 9.83
C LEU A 170 22.66 -22.43 8.97
N PHE A 171 22.01 -22.01 7.88
CA PHE A 171 21.34 -22.91 6.95
C PHE A 171 22.33 -23.66 6.05
N VAL A 172 23.39 -22.99 5.57
CA VAL A 172 24.49 -23.62 4.83
C VAL A 172 25.17 -24.70 5.68
N TRP A 173 25.44 -24.42 6.95
CA TRP A 173 26.00 -25.40 7.89
C TRP A 173 25.06 -26.59 8.14
N ALA A 174 23.75 -26.34 8.26
CA ALA A 174 22.74 -27.40 8.44
C ALA A 174 22.63 -28.30 7.19
N LYS A 175 22.69 -27.71 5.98
CA LYS A 175 22.70 -28.41 4.69
C LYS A 175 23.96 -29.26 4.54
N MET A 176 25.14 -28.70 4.83
CA MET A 176 26.41 -29.45 4.83
C MET A 176 26.41 -30.65 5.78
N ARG A 177 25.85 -30.53 7.00
CA ARG A 177 25.76 -31.68 7.93
C ARG A 177 24.87 -32.82 7.44
N ARG A 178 23.93 -32.54 6.54
CA ARG A 178 23.00 -33.54 5.99
C ARG A 178 23.52 -34.14 4.68
N ASP A 179 24.50 -33.50 4.04
CA ASP A 179 25.13 -33.95 2.81
C ASP A 179 25.84 -35.32 3.00
N PRO A 180 25.52 -36.33 2.17
CA PRO A 180 26.13 -37.65 2.25
C PRO A 180 27.65 -37.66 2.08
N VAL A 181 28.20 -36.76 1.25
CA VAL A 181 29.63 -36.60 0.99
C VAL A 181 30.33 -35.98 2.20
N PHE A 182 29.72 -34.97 2.83
CA PHE A 182 30.27 -34.35 4.04
C PHE A 182 30.23 -35.33 5.24
N LYS A 183 29.17 -36.12 5.37
CA LYS A 183 29.08 -37.22 6.36
C LYS A 183 30.15 -38.29 6.12
N TRP A 184 30.37 -38.67 4.87
CA TRP A 184 31.40 -39.63 4.47
C TRP A 184 32.81 -39.12 4.77
N ALA A 185 33.10 -37.84 4.49
CA ALA A 185 34.41 -37.24 4.73
C ALA A 185 34.74 -37.14 6.24
N ARG A 186 33.80 -36.67 7.08
CA ARG A 186 34.02 -36.60 8.54
C ARG A 186 34.25 -37.96 9.19
N ALA A 187 33.62 -39.02 8.69
CA ALA A 187 33.77 -40.36 9.26
C ALA A 187 35.16 -40.98 9.05
N ARG A 188 35.98 -40.41 8.16
CA ARG A 188 37.31 -40.96 7.78
C ARG A 188 38.49 -40.05 8.09
N CYS A 189 38.28 -38.76 8.33
CA CYS A 189 39.37 -37.83 8.60
C CYS A 189 39.85 -37.83 10.07
N TRP A 190 39.15 -38.49 11.00
CA TRP A 190 39.60 -38.69 12.39
C TRP A 190 39.78 -40.19 12.69
N ARG A 191 40.76 -40.79 12.02
CA ARG A 191 41.42 -42.03 12.44
C ARG A 191 42.91 -41.88 12.24
#